data_AF-A0A9X8H776-F1
#
_entry.id   AF-A0A9X8H776-F1
#
_cell.length_a   1.000
_cell.length_b   1.000
_cell.length_c   1.000
_cell.angle_alpha   90.00
_cell.angle_beta   90.00
_cell.angle_gamma   90.00
#
_symmetry.space_group_name_H-M   'P 1'
#
loop_
_entity.id
_entity.type
_entity.pdbx_description
1 polymer ?
#
loop_
_entity_poly.entity_id
_entity_poly.type
_entity_poly.pdbx_seq_one_letter_code
_entity_poly.pdbx_strand_id
1 'polypeptide(L)'
;MRDHKMVEDLQDAIRQSQKFAFPSTSLNLYVAKKDNTWLTIHDADVKLVKTGKIPSGIKAITTAGGQLMAPHSPLHSFNFPGEVVYVAGGDIDAIHLLVTVPKSHQKASNVAISCVVVGSGISVAIVKDERDTVLDLKKAITERMEFPFPAFQLTLYVTKTNNSDWLQWSDRDAIELTCGEIPRGIKQLMSDVAKMDSESILSAFHFVDDEVPIGDDIHVLVHLPAHTKAHYASFEVELENPVIGRSVTSISSPSTWCWVSRVLSPLRTLLRTLLLSKKDD
;
A
#
# COMPACT_ATOMS: atom_id res chain seq x y z
N MET A 1 -50.61 -12.62 4.25
CA MET A 1 -49.69 -12.08 3.24
C MET A 1 -48.29 -12.37 3.75
N ARG A 2 -47.55 -13.34 3.19
CA ARG A 2 -46.20 -13.64 3.66
C ARG A 2 -45.31 -12.50 3.18
N ASP A 3 -44.69 -11.75 4.08
CA ASP A 3 -43.69 -10.76 3.72
C ASP A 3 -42.59 -11.46 2.93
N HIS A 4 -42.56 -11.23 1.62
CA HIS A 4 -41.55 -11.78 0.73
C HIS A 4 -40.27 -10.95 0.89
N LYS A 5 -39.64 -11.01 2.06
CA LYS A 5 -38.36 -10.33 2.30
C LYS A 5 -37.32 -10.89 1.34
N MET A 6 -36.68 -9.98 0.60
CA MET A 6 -35.66 -10.26 -0.39
C MET A 6 -34.27 -10.06 0.22
N VAL A 7 -33.24 -10.52 -0.50
CA VAL A 7 -31.85 -10.31 -0.10
C VAL A 7 -31.49 -8.82 -0.08
N GLU A 8 -32.06 -8.02 -1.00
CA GLU A 8 -31.87 -6.56 -1.02
C GLU A 8 -32.39 -5.86 0.24
N ASP A 9 -33.53 -6.31 0.81
CA ASP A 9 -34.04 -5.78 2.08
C ASP A 9 -33.06 -6.04 3.23
N LEU A 10 -32.41 -7.21 3.20
CA LEU A 10 -31.40 -7.59 4.19
C LEU A 10 -30.09 -6.80 3.99
N GLN A 11 -29.67 -6.58 2.74
CA GLN A 11 -28.54 -5.69 2.43
C GLN A 11 -28.80 -4.27 2.95
N ASP A 12 -30.02 -3.75 2.74
CA ASP A 12 -30.45 -2.44 3.26
C ASP A 12 -30.43 -2.40 4.78
N ALA A 13 -30.97 -3.42 5.46
CA ALA A 13 -30.98 -3.50 6.91
C ALA A 13 -29.56 -3.53 7.49
N ILE A 14 -28.65 -4.31 6.90
CA ILE A 14 -27.24 -4.39 7.32
C ILE A 14 -26.55 -3.06 7.10
N ARG A 15 -26.72 -2.43 5.93
CA ARG A 15 -26.16 -1.11 5.61
C ARG A 15 -26.55 -0.08 6.66
N GLN A 16 -27.86 -0.01 6.97
CA GLN A 16 -28.40 0.95 7.94
C GLN A 16 -27.89 0.68 9.36
N SER A 17 -27.90 -0.59 9.80
CA SER A 17 -27.44 -1.00 11.12
C SER A 17 -25.96 -0.69 11.35
N GLN A 18 -25.11 -0.97 10.35
CA GLN A 18 -23.67 -0.74 10.41
C GLN A 18 -23.27 0.68 9.97
N LYS A 19 -24.22 1.51 9.56
CA LYS A 19 -24.02 2.88 9.08
C LYS A 19 -23.00 2.98 7.94
N PHE A 20 -23.05 2.04 7.00
CA PHE A 20 -22.21 2.11 5.80
C PHE A 20 -22.62 3.30 4.91
N ALA A 21 -21.63 4.05 4.42
CA ALA A 21 -21.82 5.25 3.60
C ALA A 21 -21.99 4.97 2.09
N PHE A 22 -22.10 3.70 1.69
CA PHE A 22 -22.18 3.24 0.30
C PHE A 22 -23.49 2.48 0.04
N PRO A 23 -23.93 2.31 -1.22
CA PRO A 23 -25.16 1.61 -1.56
C PRO A 23 -25.21 0.19 -0.99
N SER A 24 -26.38 -0.26 -0.55
CA SER A 24 -26.59 -1.61 0.00
C SER A 24 -26.31 -2.71 -1.02
N THR A 25 -26.58 -2.44 -2.30
CA THR A 25 -26.27 -3.30 -3.45
C THR A 25 -24.78 -3.59 -3.62
N SER A 26 -23.91 -2.79 -2.99
CA SER A 26 -22.47 -3.05 -2.95
C SER A 26 -22.11 -4.22 -2.02
N LEU A 27 -22.93 -4.57 -1.02
CA LEU A 27 -22.64 -5.68 -0.12
C LEU A 27 -22.86 -7.03 -0.82
N ASN A 28 -21.88 -7.94 -0.80
CA ASN A 28 -22.15 -9.34 -1.16
C ASN A 28 -22.41 -10.16 0.09
N LEU A 29 -23.50 -10.93 0.09
CA LEU A 29 -23.93 -11.78 1.19
C LEU A 29 -23.73 -13.24 0.77
N TYR A 30 -23.07 -14.01 1.63
CA TYR A 30 -22.84 -15.44 1.42
C TYR A 30 -23.47 -16.23 2.57
N VAL A 31 -24.05 -17.39 2.25
CA VAL A 31 -24.48 -18.36 3.27
C VAL A 31 -23.25 -18.88 4.00
N ALA A 32 -23.21 -18.69 5.31
CA ALA A 32 -22.07 -19.03 6.15
C ALA A 32 -22.06 -20.53 6.53
N LYS A 33 -22.00 -21.40 5.52
CA LYS A 33 -21.89 -22.85 5.70
C LYS A 33 -20.55 -23.37 5.21
N LYS A 34 -19.98 -24.29 6.00
CA LYS A 34 -18.85 -25.13 5.62
C LYS A 34 -19.27 -26.58 5.76
N ASP A 35 -19.11 -27.37 4.70
CA ASP A 35 -19.52 -28.78 4.66
C ASP A 35 -20.97 -28.99 5.13
N ASN A 36 -21.87 -28.12 4.66
CA ASN A 36 -23.31 -28.05 5.01
C ASN A 36 -23.64 -27.73 6.49
N THR A 37 -22.65 -27.40 7.32
CA THR A 37 -22.82 -26.97 8.70
C THR A 37 -22.64 -25.47 8.82
N TRP A 38 -23.45 -24.80 9.65
CA TRP A 38 -23.29 -23.37 9.91
C TRP A 38 -21.96 -23.09 10.59
N LEU A 39 -21.30 -22.00 10.21
CA LEU A 39 -20.14 -21.50 10.94
C LEU A 39 -20.56 -21.08 12.35
N THR A 40 -19.63 -21.11 13.29
CA THR A 40 -19.83 -20.66 14.65
C THR A 40 -18.80 -19.59 15.05
N ILE A 41 -19.11 -18.78 16.06
CA ILE A 41 -18.15 -17.82 16.61
C ILE A 41 -16.88 -18.48 17.19
N HIS A 42 -16.93 -19.79 17.41
CA HIS A 42 -15.83 -20.59 17.97
C HIS A 42 -14.88 -21.13 16.91
N ASP A 43 -15.29 -21.13 15.63
CA ASP A 43 -14.47 -21.60 14.52
C ASP A 43 -13.16 -20.82 14.45
N ALA A 44 -12.06 -21.53 14.26
CA ALA A 44 -10.72 -20.94 14.21
C ALA A 44 -10.64 -19.85 13.13
N ASP A 45 -11.24 -20.10 11.98
CA ASP A 45 -11.29 -19.16 10.87
C ASP A 45 -12.07 -17.88 11.23
N VAL A 46 -13.20 -18.01 11.93
CA VAL A 46 -14.01 -16.87 12.36
C VAL A 46 -13.29 -16.02 13.39
N LYS A 47 -12.54 -16.64 14.30
CA LYS A 47 -11.69 -15.92 15.27
C LYS A 47 -10.63 -15.07 14.57
N LEU A 48 -10.08 -15.54 13.45
CA LEU A 48 -9.11 -14.79 12.64
C LEU A 48 -9.75 -13.64 11.87
N VAL A 49 -11.01 -13.77 11.43
CA VAL A 49 -11.75 -12.65 10.81
C VAL A 49 -11.89 -11.47 11.78
N LYS A 50 -12.13 -11.75 13.06
CA LYS A 50 -12.21 -10.70 14.10
C LYS A 50 -10.89 -9.95 14.31
N THR A 51 -9.75 -10.53 13.92
CA THR A 51 -8.43 -9.88 13.99
C THR A 51 -8.02 -9.19 12.69
N GLY A 52 -8.94 -9.06 11.72
CA GLY A 52 -8.69 -8.41 10.44
C GLY A 52 -8.05 -9.30 9.37
N LYS A 53 -7.79 -10.58 9.67
CA LYS A 53 -7.23 -11.55 8.71
C LYS A 53 -8.35 -12.32 8.03
N ILE A 54 -8.23 -12.57 6.72
CA ILE A 54 -9.17 -13.43 5.99
C ILE A 54 -8.51 -14.80 5.77
N PRO A 55 -8.82 -15.82 6.60
CA PRO A 55 -8.23 -17.14 6.44
C PRO A 55 -8.78 -17.86 5.21
N SER A 56 -8.05 -18.89 4.78
CA SER A 56 -8.36 -19.65 3.55
C SER A 56 -9.75 -20.28 3.55
N GLY A 57 -10.24 -20.76 4.70
CA GLY A 57 -11.59 -21.33 4.80
C GLY A 57 -12.70 -20.31 4.56
N ILE A 58 -12.55 -19.07 5.04
CA ILE A 58 -13.50 -17.97 4.76
C ILE A 58 -13.40 -17.55 3.31
N LYS A 59 -12.17 -17.45 2.77
CA LYS A 59 -11.94 -17.13 1.35
C LYS A 59 -12.60 -18.16 0.42
N ALA A 60 -12.57 -19.44 0.78
CA ALA A 60 -13.21 -20.50 0.00
C ALA A 60 -14.74 -20.31 -0.09
N ILE A 61 -15.38 -19.90 1.02
CA ILE A 61 -16.82 -19.61 1.06
C ILE A 61 -17.15 -18.34 0.25
N THR A 62 -16.33 -17.28 0.35
CA THR A 62 -16.60 -16.00 -0.33
C THR A 62 -16.07 -15.92 -1.77
N THR A 63 -15.75 -17.06 -2.40
CA THR A 63 -15.29 -17.11 -3.80
C THR A 63 -16.13 -18.09 -4.61
N ALA A 64 -15.61 -19.28 -4.92
CA ALA A 64 -16.29 -20.26 -5.76
C ALA A 64 -16.97 -21.38 -4.95
N GLY A 65 -16.63 -21.53 -3.66
CA GLY A 65 -17.09 -22.65 -2.84
C GLY A 65 -18.34 -22.38 -2.01
N GLY A 66 -18.81 -21.13 -1.90
CA GLY A 66 -19.99 -20.77 -1.10
C GLY A 66 -21.17 -20.30 -1.93
N GLN A 67 -22.34 -20.23 -1.28
CA GLN A 67 -23.59 -19.81 -1.90
C GLN A 67 -23.74 -18.28 -1.78
N LEU A 68 -23.42 -17.56 -2.87
CA LEU A 68 -23.70 -16.14 -3.01
C LEU A 68 -25.20 -15.90 -3.11
N MET A 69 -25.70 -14.95 -2.32
CA MET A 69 -27.11 -14.58 -2.28
C MET A 69 -27.38 -13.43 -3.28
N ALA A 70 -28.13 -13.70 -4.34
CA ALA A 70 -28.47 -12.67 -5.32
C ALA A 70 -29.54 -11.71 -4.77
N PRO A 71 -29.45 -10.38 -5.01
CA PRO A 71 -30.30 -9.36 -4.39
C PRO A 71 -31.82 -9.61 -4.50
N HIS A 72 -32.27 -10.07 -5.67
CA HIS A 72 -33.69 -10.33 -5.94
C HIS A 72 -34.15 -11.75 -5.55
N SER A 73 -33.30 -12.51 -4.85
CA SER A 73 -33.67 -13.83 -4.36
C SER A 73 -34.48 -13.69 -3.05
N PRO A 74 -35.55 -14.47 -2.87
CA PRO A 74 -36.27 -14.49 -1.60
C PRO A 74 -35.41 -15.09 -0.48
N LEU A 75 -35.42 -14.49 0.72
CA LEU A 75 -34.61 -14.99 1.86
C LEU A 75 -34.94 -16.42 2.27
N HIS A 76 -36.20 -16.84 2.12
CA HIS A 76 -36.62 -18.20 2.47
C HIS A 76 -35.97 -19.30 1.60
N SER A 77 -35.40 -18.93 0.44
CA SER A 77 -34.71 -19.89 -0.45
C SER A 77 -33.38 -20.40 0.11
N PHE A 78 -32.83 -19.74 1.13
CA PHE A 78 -31.51 -20.06 1.71
C PHE A 78 -31.59 -20.94 2.97
N ASN A 79 -32.79 -21.40 3.35
CA ASN A 79 -33.03 -22.30 4.49
C ASN A 79 -32.39 -21.81 5.79
N PHE A 80 -32.45 -20.50 6.06
CA PHE A 80 -32.10 -19.98 7.38
C PHE A 80 -32.98 -20.65 8.44
N PRO A 81 -32.42 -20.99 9.61
CA PRO A 81 -33.25 -21.49 10.70
C PRO A 81 -34.36 -20.46 10.98
N GLY A 82 -35.59 -20.95 11.10
CA GLY A 82 -36.74 -20.11 11.45
C GLY A 82 -36.58 -19.50 12.84
N GLU A 83 -37.57 -18.70 13.25
CA GLU A 83 -37.64 -18.11 14.59
C GLU A 83 -37.41 -19.19 15.66
N VAL A 84 -36.21 -19.18 16.25
CA VAL A 84 -35.84 -20.10 17.32
C VAL A 84 -36.61 -19.62 18.54
N VAL A 85 -37.68 -20.34 18.90
CA VAL A 85 -38.30 -20.19 20.22
C VAL A 85 -37.19 -20.39 21.24
N TYR A 86 -36.84 -19.32 21.96
CA TYR A 86 -35.74 -19.31 22.91
C TYR A 86 -35.98 -20.31 24.04
N VAL A 87 -35.58 -21.56 23.83
CA VAL A 87 -35.29 -22.49 24.91
C VAL A 87 -33.90 -22.12 25.40
N ALA A 88 -33.80 -21.76 26.68
CA ALA A 88 -32.54 -21.42 27.33
C ALA A 88 -31.49 -22.50 27.03
N GLY A 89 -30.50 -22.19 26.18
CA GLY A 89 -29.45 -23.10 25.74
C GLY A 89 -29.33 -23.34 24.22
N GLY A 90 -30.17 -22.75 23.37
CA GLY A 90 -30.07 -22.87 21.90
C GLY A 90 -28.98 -21.98 21.26
N ASP A 91 -28.38 -22.47 20.17
CA ASP A 91 -27.18 -21.98 19.46
C ASP A 91 -27.13 -20.47 19.13
N ILE A 92 -26.79 -19.63 20.12
CA ILE A 92 -26.47 -18.19 19.93
C ILE A 92 -25.13 -17.97 19.21
N ASP A 93 -24.37 -19.04 19.00
CA ASP A 93 -23.02 -18.99 18.47
C ASP A 93 -22.96 -19.16 16.95
N ALA A 94 -24.08 -19.49 16.30
CA ALA A 94 -24.14 -19.74 14.86
C ALA A 94 -24.10 -18.43 14.04
N ILE A 95 -23.23 -18.43 13.04
CA ILE A 95 -23.11 -17.39 12.03
C ILE A 95 -23.84 -17.88 10.78
N HIS A 96 -24.84 -17.12 10.36
CA HIS A 96 -25.68 -17.47 9.21
C HIS A 96 -25.23 -16.78 7.92
N LEU A 97 -24.57 -15.63 8.03
CA LEU A 97 -24.22 -14.77 6.92
C LEU A 97 -22.76 -14.33 7.03
N LEU A 98 -22.03 -14.44 5.92
CA LEU A 98 -20.79 -13.70 5.71
C LEU A 98 -21.08 -12.53 4.79
N VAL A 99 -20.66 -11.34 5.20
CA VAL A 99 -20.87 -10.09 4.44
C VAL A 99 -19.52 -9.59 3.97
N THR A 100 -19.36 -9.40 2.67
CA THR A 100 -18.16 -8.76 2.11
C THR A 100 -18.50 -7.36 1.63
N VAL A 101 -17.69 -6.39 2.05
CA VAL A 101 -17.72 -5.02 1.53
C VAL A 101 -16.80 -4.94 0.31
N PRO A 102 -17.18 -4.32 -0.81
CA PRO A 102 -16.29 -4.18 -1.96
C PRO A 102 -15.02 -3.46 -1.61
N LYS A 103 -13.94 -3.83 -2.30
CA LYS A 103 -12.61 -3.26 -2.05
C LYS A 103 -12.59 -1.73 -2.14
N SER A 104 -13.38 -1.16 -3.06
CA SER A 104 -13.56 0.28 -3.28
C SER A 104 -14.21 1.03 -2.11
N HIS A 105 -14.83 0.32 -1.17
CA HIS A 105 -15.57 0.88 -0.04
C HIS A 105 -15.07 0.41 1.32
N GLN A 106 -14.11 -0.50 1.35
CA GLN A 106 -13.33 -0.77 2.56
C GLN A 106 -12.48 0.47 2.84
N LYS A 107 -12.38 0.89 4.11
CA LYS A 107 -11.47 1.98 4.53
C LYS A 107 -10.09 1.71 3.92
N ALA A 108 -9.61 2.61 3.08
CA ALA A 108 -8.27 2.49 2.50
C ALA A 108 -7.26 2.46 3.65
N SER A 109 -6.57 1.34 3.83
CA SER A 109 -5.33 1.32 4.60
C SER A 109 -4.26 1.71 3.61
N ASN A 110 -3.97 3.01 3.60
CA ASN A 110 -2.95 3.56 2.76
C ASN A 110 -1.59 3.38 3.45
N VAL A 111 -0.57 3.12 2.65
CA VAL A 111 0.80 3.00 3.10
C VAL A 111 1.67 4.04 2.38
N ALA A 112 2.48 4.75 3.15
CA ALA A 112 3.46 5.69 2.65
C ALA A 112 4.78 4.96 2.36
N ILE A 113 5.16 4.91 1.09
CA ILE A 113 6.33 4.19 0.60
C ILE A 113 7.38 5.20 0.12
N SER A 114 8.49 5.28 0.86
CA SER A 114 9.67 6.08 0.49
C SER A 114 10.54 5.30 -0.49
N CYS A 115 10.72 5.85 -1.68
CA CYS A 115 11.47 5.24 -2.78
C CYS A 115 12.71 6.07 -3.11
N VAL A 116 13.82 5.42 -3.47
CA VAL A 116 15.06 6.09 -3.88
C VAL A 116 15.57 5.53 -5.21
N VAL A 117 15.89 6.41 -6.16
CA VAL A 117 16.44 6.04 -7.46
C VAL A 117 17.93 5.75 -7.34
N VAL A 118 18.32 4.51 -7.65
CA VAL A 118 19.70 4.05 -7.55
C VAL A 118 20.60 4.74 -8.57
N GLY A 119 21.70 5.33 -8.09
CA GLY A 119 22.69 6.04 -8.91
C GLY A 119 22.35 7.51 -9.19
N SER A 120 21.17 7.98 -8.79
CA SER A 120 20.79 9.40 -8.84
C SER A 120 20.56 9.99 -7.45
N GLY A 121 20.17 9.15 -6.48
CA GLY A 121 19.91 9.59 -5.12
C GLY A 121 18.58 10.33 -4.94
N ILE A 122 17.85 10.60 -6.02
CA ILE A 122 16.54 11.24 -5.97
C ILE A 122 15.55 10.33 -5.23
N SER A 123 14.86 10.90 -4.25
CA SER A 123 13.79 10.24 -3.53
C SER A 123 12.40 10.74 -3.90
N VAL A 124 11.43 9.85 -3.73
CA VAL A 124 10.01 10.13 -3.91
C VAL A 124 9.20 9.36 -2.89
N ALA A 125 8.22 10.02 -2.28
CA ALA A 125 7.24 9.38 -1.43
C ALA A 125 5.97 9.09 -2.26
N ILE A 126 5.47 7.87 -2.16
CA ILE A 126 4.28 7.38 -2.86
C ILE A 126 3.30 6.82 -1.84
N VAL A 127 2.06 7.29 -1.86
CA VAL A 127 0.98 6.76 -1.03
C VAL A 127 0.12 5.83 -1.89
N LYS A 128 -0.08 4.60 -1.43
CA LYS A 128 -0.89 3.58 -2.14
C LYS A 128 -1.73 2.78 -1.17
N ASP A 129 -2.80 2.15 -1.68
CA ASP A 129 -3.55 1.19 -0.89
C ASP A 129 -2.65 -0.04 -0.66
N GLU A 130 -2.59 -0.57 0.56
CA GLU A 130 -1.79 -1.77 0.86
C GLU A 130 -2.20 -2.99 0.00
N ARG A 131 -3.40 -2.97 -0.58
CA ARG A 131 -3.94 -4.02 -1.47
C ARG A 131 -3.56 -3.83 -2.93
N ASP A 132 -2.94 -2.72 -3.28
CA ASP A 132 -2.40 -2.48 -4.62
C ASP A 132 -1.25 -3.45 -4.92
N THR A 133 -0.93 -3.59 -6.20
CA THR A 133 0.19 -4.44 -6.64
C THR A 133 1.49 -3.65 -6.72
N VAL A 134 2.61 -4.36 -6.75
CA VAL A 134 3.93 -3.78 -7.08
C VAL A 134 3.92 -3.14 -8.47
N LEU A 135 3.15 -3.67 -9.43
CA LEU A 135 2.97 -3.02 -10.74
C LEU A 135 2.31 -1.65 -10.61
N ASP A 136 1.32 -1.48 -9.75
CA ASP A 136 0.66 -0.20 -9.51
C ASP A 136 1.60 0.79 -8.81
N LEU A 137 2.46 0.32 -7.91
CA LEU A 137 3.55 1.12 -7.34
C LEU A 137 4.55 1.57 -8.44
N LYS A 138 4.96 0.66 -9.34
CA LYS A 138 5.84 1.01 -10.47
C LYS A 138 5.21 2.07 -11.37
N LYS A 139 3.92 1.97 -11.67
CA LYS A 139 3.18 2.98 -12.45
C LYS A 139 3.20 4.34 -11.75
N ALA A 140 2.85 4.36 -10.46
CA ALA A 140 2.86 5.58 -9.66
C ALA A 140 4.25 6.25 -9.63
N ILE A 141 5.33 5.48 -9.47
CA ILE A 141 6.71 6.01 -9.52
C ILE A 141 7.03 6.57 -10.91
N THR A 142 6.71 5.82 -11.96
CA THR A 142 6.99 6.21 -13.36
C THR A 142 6.28 7.50 -13.73
N GLU A 143 5.01 7.63 -13.37
CA GLU A 143 4.20 8.83 -13.58
C GLU A 143 4.71 10.00 -12.75
N ARG A 144 5.00 9.76 -11.46
CA ARG A 144 5.46 10.80 -10.53
C ARG A 144 6.83 11.39 -10.89
N MET A 145 7.71 10.55 -11.45
CA MET A 145 9.06 10.89 -11.88
C MET A 145 9.14 11.24 -13.37
N GLU A 146 8.02 11.14 -14.10
CA GLU A 146 7.92 11.42 -15.54
C GLU A 146 8.94 10.64 -16.38
N PHE A 147 9.14 9.36 -16.04
CA PHE A 147 10.08 8.51 -16.78
C PHE A 147 9.57 8.25 -18.21
N PRO A 148 10.44 8.36 -19.24
CA PRO A 148 10.03 8.25 -20.65
C PRO A 148 9.86 6.79 -21.13
N PHE A 149 9.65 5.85 -20.20
CA PHE A 149 9.56 4.43 -20.47
C PHE A 149 8.46 3.79 -19.62
N PRO A 150 7.89 2.65 -20.05
CA PRO A 150 6.77 2.05 -19.34
C PRO A 150 7.20 1.41 -18.01
N ALA A 151 6.30 1.49 -17.03
CA ALA A 151 6.51 1.06 -15.65
C ALA A 151 7.00 -0.39 -15.47
N PHE A 152 6.64 -1.31 -16.37
CA PHE A 152 7.06 -2.72 -16.28
C PHE A 152 8.59 -2.90 -16.40
N GLN A 153 9.29 -1.91 -16.96
CA GLN A 153 10.74 -1.93 -17.09
C GLN A 153 11.47 -1.53 -15.79
N LEU A 154 10.76 -0.94 -14.81
CA LEU A 154 11.33 -0.67 -13.51
C LEU A 154 11.56 -1.97 -12.74
N THR A 155 12.74 -2.07 -12.13
CA THR A 155 13.02 -3.10 -11.14
C THR A 155 13.06 -2.46 -9.75
N LEU A 156 12.26 -2.99 -8.83
CA LEU A 156 12.16 -2.51 -7.46
C LEU A 156 12.77 -3.55 -6.51
N TYR A 157 13.48 -3.08 -5.48
CA TYR A 157 14.02 -3.91 -4.41
C TYR A 157 13.55 -3.36 -3.07
N VAL A 158 13.04 -4.22 -2.19
CA VAL A 158 12.72 -3.85 -0.82
C VAL A 158 14.02 -3.72 -0.01
N THR A 159 14.13 -2.72 0.85
CA THR A 159 15.35 -2.45 1.63
C THR A 159 15.41 -3.15 2.98
N LYS A 160 14.34 -3.85 3.36
CA LYS A 160 14.24 -4.49 4.66
C LYS A 160 15.41 -5.45 4.84
N THR A 161 16.25 -5.16 5.82
CA THR A 161 17.45 -5.94 6.08
C THR A 161 17.08 -7.27 6.76
N ASN A 162 18.02 -8.21 6.82
CA ASN A 162 17.83 -9.50 7.50
C ASN A 162 17.46 -9.34 8.99
N ASN A 163 17.75 -8.17 9.59
CA ASN A 163 17.41 -7.83 10.96
C ASN A 163 15.98 -7.25 11.09
N SER A 164 15.22 -7.20 9.99
CA SER A 164 13.88 -6.60 9.86
C SER A 164 13.81 -5.07 9.93
N ASP A 165 14.94 -4.38 10.00
CA ASP A 165 14.98 -2.91 9.99
C ASP A 165 15.04 -2.36 8.56
N TRP A 166 14.37 -1.23 8.33
CA TRP A 166 14.45 -0.46 7.09
C TRP A 166 15.80 0.27 6.98
N LEU A 167 16.28 0.43 5.75
CA LEU A 167 17.44 1.28 5.48
C LEU A 167 17.11 2.72 5.89
N GLN A 168 17.95 3.33 6.72
CA GLN A 168 17.75 4.70 7.19
C GLN A 168 18.46 5.70 6.28
N TRP A 169 17.93 6.91 6.14
CA TRP A 169 18.60 8.04 5.50
C TRP A 169 19.92 8.43 6.18
N SER A 170 20.06 8.12 7.47
CA SER A 170 21.27 8.34 8.24
C SER A 170 22.33 7.24 8.06
N ASP A 171 21.97 6.12 7.42
CA ASP A 171 22.92 5.04 7.14
C ASP A 171 23.95 5.51 6.13
N ARG A 172 25.21 5.12 6.37
CA ARG A 172 26.33 5.48 5.50
C ARG A 172 26.07 5.15 4.02
N ASP A 173 25.57 3.94 3.78
CA ASP A 173 25.27 3.47 2.42
C ASP A 173 24.14 4.27 1.76
N ALA A 174 23.16 4.76 2.53
CA ALA A 174 22.10 5.63 2.03
C ALA A 174 22.62 7.05 1.71
N ILE A 175 23.51 7.58 2.55
CA ILE A 175 24.16 8.88 2.30
C ILE A 175 24.98 8.82 1.01
N GLU A 176 25.82 7.81 0.84
CA GLU A 176 26.61 7.63 -0.38
C GLU A 176 25.69 7.46 -1.61
N LEU A 177 24.53 6.80 -1.46
CA LEU A 177 23.50 6.71 -2.50
C LEU A 177 22.92 8.07 -2.90
N THR A 178 22.70 8.99 -1.95
CA THR A 178 22.26 10.37 -2.28
C THR A 178 23.29 11.17 -3.04
N CYS A 179 24.57 10.82 -2.93
CA CYS A 179 25.66 11.45 -3.66
C CYS A 179 25.83 10.85 -5.07
N GLY A 180 24.94 9.97 -5.51
CA GLY A 180 25.01 9.31 -6.82
C GLY A 180 25.95 8.10 -6.84
N GLU A 181 26.56 7.73 -5.72
CA GLU A 181 27.38 6.53 -5.61
C GLU A 181 26.51 5.28 -5.39
N ILE A 182 27.04 4.10 -5.70
CA ILE A 182 26.36 2.83 -5.42
C ILE A 182 27.28 1.99 -4.52
N PRO A 183 27.17 2.15 -3.19
CA PRO A 183 28.08 1.51 -2.27
C PRO A 183 27.79 0.02 -2.14
N ARG A 184 28.70 -0.71 -1.48
CA ARG A 184 28.66 -2.17 -1.43
C ARG A 184 27.38 -2.70 -0.77
N GLY A 185 26.89 -2.07 0.32
CA GLY A 185 25.68 -2.55 0.97
C GLY A 185 24.43 -2.34 0.11
N ILE A 186 24.30 -1.24 -0.62
CA ILE A 186 23.22 -1.06 -1.61
C ILE A 186 23.27 -2.13 -2.69
N LYS A 187 24.46 -2.49 -3.20
CA LYS A 187 24.61 -3.60 -4.16
C LYS A 187 24.17 -4.94 -3.58
N GLN A 188 24.40 -5.19 -2.29
CA GLN A 188 23.97 -6.42 -1.62
C GLN A 188 22.45 -6.45 -1.42
N LEU A 189 21.83 -5.30 -1.13
CA LEU A 189 20.37 -5.19 -1.02
C LEU A 189 19.68 -5.44 -2.36
N MET A 190 20.31 -5.09 -3.48
CA MET A 190 19.80 -5.39 -4.83
C MET A 190 20.02 -6.86 -5.24
N SER A 191 19.55 -7.78 -4.41
CA SER A 191 19.58 -9.23 -4.64
C SER A 191 18.26 -9.73 -5.22
N ASP A 192 18.26 -10.93 -5.80
CA ASP A 192 17.03 -11.57 -6.31
C ASP A 192 16.00 -11.83 -5.20
N VAL A 193 16.44 -11.99 -3.94
CA VAL A 193 15.55 -12.21 -2.78
C VAL A 193 14.79 -10.93 -2.42
N ALA A 194 15.43 -9.77 -2.54
CA ALA A 194 14.83 -8.47 -2.24
C ALA A 194 14.02 -7.91 -3.42
N LYS A 195 14.16 -8.50 -4.61
CA LYS A 195 13.47 -8.05 -5.82
C LYS A 195 11.97 -8.26 -5.67
N MET A 196 11.22 -7.18 -5.88
CA MET A 196 9.76 -7.21 -5.76
C MET A 196 9.14 -7.75 -7.05
N ASP A 197 8.35 -8.81 -6.94
CA ASP A 197 7.57 -9.35 -8.05
C ASP A 197 6.36 -8.45 -8.36
N SER A 198 6.09 -8.22 -9.65
CA SER A 198 5.09 -7.25 -10.10
C SER A 198 3.66 -7.61 -9.70
N GLU A 199 3.35 -8.90 -9.53
CA GLU A 199 2.02 -9.38 -9.14
C GLU A 199 1.83 -9.42 -7.62
N SER A 200 2.90 -9.21 -6.86
CA SER A 200 2.83 -9.19 -5.40
C SER A 200 2.01 -8.01 -4.90
N ILE A 201 1.25 -8.24 -3.82
CA ILE A 201 0.44 -7.23 -3.14
C ILE A 201 1.32 -6.48 -2.13
N LEU A 202 1.15 -5.15 -2.01
CA LEU A 202 2.01 -4.31 -1.17
C LEU A 202 1.98 -4.70 0.33
N SER A 203 0.85 -5.21 0.83
CA SER A 203 0.71 -5.68 2.22
C SER A 203 1.64 -6.85 2.57
N ALA A 204 2.14 -7.60 1.59
CA ALA A 204 3.13 -8.65 1.80
C ALA A 204 4.50 -8.12 2.27
N PHE A 205 4.77 -6.83 2.05
CA PHE A 205 6.03 -6.18 2.43
C PHE A 205 5.95 -5.45 3.77
N HIS A 206 4.75 -5.38 4.37
CA HIS A 206 4.53 -4.79 5.70
C HIS A 206 5.07 -3.36 5.84
N PHE A 207 4.76 -2.49 4.87
CA PHE A 207 5.00 -1.05 5.00
C PHE A 207 4.19 -0.47 6.17
N VAL A 208 4.69 0.61 6.79
CA VAL A 208 4.04 1.23 7.96
C VAL A 208 2.82 2.06 7.50
N ASP A 209 1.74 2.01 8.27
CA ASP A 209 0.49 2.75 8.04
C ASP A 209 0.70 4.27 8.18
N ASP A 210 -0.07 5.06 7.44
CA ASP A 210 0.02 6.52 7.25
C ASP A 210 -0.12 7.36 8.54
N GLU A 211 -0.36 6.74 9.70
CA GLU A 211 -0.44 7.43 10.99
C GLU A 211 0.94 7.80 11.58
N VAL A 212 2.03 7.33 10.96
CA VAL A 212 3.39 7.73 11.31
C VAL A 212 3.93 8.65 10.20
N PRO A 213 4.45 9.85 10.51
CA PRO A 213 5.10 10.68 9.49
C PRO A 213 6.15 9.84 8.77
N ILE A 214 6.28 10.03 7.44
CA ILE A 214 7.33 9.40 6.63
C ILE A 214 8.64 9.52 7.39
N GLY A 215 9.06 8.41 7.99
CA GLY A 215 10.22 8.40 8.87
C GLY A 215 11.49 8.63 8.09
N ASP A 216 12.63 8.52 8.77
CA ASP A 216 13.93 8.50 8.13
C ASP A 216 14.17 7.19 7.33
N ASP A 217 13.12 6.43 7.03
CA ASP A 217 13.14 5.13 6.36
C ASP A 217 13.14 5.29 4.82
N ILE A 218 14.02 4.53 4.19
CA ILE A 218 14.00 4.22 2.76
C ILE A 218 13.44 2.82 2.64
N HIS A 219 12.29 2.68 1.97
CA HIS A 219 11.57 1.41 1.86
C HIS A 219 11.93 0.64 0.58
N VAL A 220 12.12 1.35 -0.53
CA VAL A 220 12.28 0.75 -1.86
C VAL A 220 13.43 1.40 -2.63
N LEU A 221 14.30 0.57 -3.22
CA LEU A 221 15.28 0.99 -4.21
C LEU A 221 14.70 0.83 -5.62
N VAL A 222 14.73 1.92 -6.39
CA VAL A 222 14.26 1.98 -7.78
C VAL A 222 15.46 1.85 -8.71
N HIS A 223 15.55 0.74 -9.42
CA HIS A 223 16.58 0.50 -10.42
C HIS A 223 16.05 0.76 -11.83
N LEU A 224 16.64 1.75 -12.49
CA LEU A 224 16.28 2.14 -13.86
C LEU A 224 16.83 1.12 -14.88
N PRO A 225 16.12 0.91 -16.01
CA PRO A 225 16.61 0.01 -17.06
C PRO A 225 17.90 0.54 -17.70
N ALA A 226 18.73 -0.37 -18.22
CA ALA A 226 20.09 -0.03 -18.67
C ALA A 226 20.14 1.05 -19.77
N HIS A 227 19.14 1.11 -20.66
CA HIS A 227 19.09 2.08 -21.76
C HIS A 227 18.73 3.51 -21.32
N THR A 228 18.28 3.71 -20.07
CA THR A 228 18.00 5.05 -19.53
C THR A 228 19.03 5.52 -18.51
N LYS A 229 19.96 4.66 -18.12
CA LYS A 229 20.99 4.95 -17.13
C LYS A 229 21.93 6.11 -17.55
N ALA A 230 22.15 6.30 -18.85
CA ALA A 230 22.94 7.41 -19.37
C ALA A 230 22.27 8.79 -19.24
N HIS A 231 20.93 8.85 -19.20
CA HIS A 231 20.20 10.11 -19.06
C HIS A 231 20.11 10.60 -17.61
N TYR A 232 20.16 9.70 -16.63
CA TYR A 232 20.00 10.04 -15.20
C TYR A 232 21.30 9.96 -14.39
N ALA A 233 22.38 9.40 -14.95
CA ALA A 233 23.72 9.49 -14.36
C ALA A 233 24.35 10.89 -14.50
N SER A 234 23.70 11.81 -15.24
CA SER A 234 24.23 13.13 -15.59
C SER A 234 23.54 14.30 -14.88
N PHE A 235 22.71 14.07 -13.87
CA PHE A 235 22.29 15.13 -12.95
C PHE A 235 23.44 15.48 -11.99
N GLU A 236 24.62 15.80 -12.52
CA GLU A 236 25.47 16.79 -11.86
C GLU A 236 24.67 18.09 -11.94
N VAL A 237 24.43 18.72 -10.79
CA VAL A 237 23.74 20.01 -10.73
C VAL A 237 24.59 21.02 -11.50
N GLU A 238 24.27 21.26 -12.77
CA GLU A 238 24.61 22.52 -13.43
C GLU A 238 23.84 23.62 -12.70
N LEU A 239 24.41 24.09 -11.59
CA LEU A 239 24.17 25.44 -11.13
C LEU A 239 24.70 26.34 -12.24
N GLU A 240 23.79 26.87 -13.06
CA GLU A 240 24.08 28.01 -13.92
C GLU A 240 24.71 29.11 -13.05
N ASN A 241 26.03 29.20 -13.08
CA ASN A 241 26.75 30.37 -12.62
C ASN A 241 26.65 31.39 -13.75
N PRO A 242 25.98 32.55 -13.57
CA PRO A 242 26.12 33.64 -14.50
C PRO A 242 27.58 34.10 -14.45
N VAL A 243 28.27 33.91 -15.57
CA VAL A 243 29.64 34.30 -15.85
C VAL A 243 29.89 35.75 -15.45
N ILE A 244 30.77 35.99 -14.47
CA ILE A 244 31.75 37.10 -14.53
C ILE A 244 33.07 36.56 -13.96
N GLY A 245 34.12 36.67 -14.77
CA GLY A 245 35.31 35.83 -14.69
C GLY A 245 36.24 36.03 -13.49
N ARG A 246 36.89 34.93 -13.11
CA ARG A 246 38.29 34.90 -12.67
C ARG A 246 38.78 33.45 -12.62
N SER A 247 39.93 33.20 -13.23
CA SER A 247 40.67 31.95 -13.09
C SER A 247 41.28 31.90 -11.69
N VAL A 248 40.94 30.88 -10.90
CA VAL A 248 41.71 30.50 -9.70
C VAL A 248 41.86 28.97 -9.69
N THR A 249 43.12 28.58 -9.68
CA THR A 249 43.66 27.23 -9.51
C THR A 249 43.15 26.55 -8.23
N SER A 250 42.89 25.24 -8.34
CA SER A 250 42.97 24.19 -7.30
C SER A 250 42.94 24.62 -5.83
N ILE A 251 41.93 24.13 -5.09
CA ILE A 251 42.03 23.37 -3.81
C ILE A 251 40.61 23.21 -3.22
N SER A 252 40.17 21.97 -2.97
CA SER A 252 39.63 21.45 -1.68
C SER A 252 38.55 20.37 -1.83
N SER A 253 38.69 19.37 -0.97
CA SER A 253 38.07 18.04 -0.87
C SER A 253 36.54 17.90 -1.09
N PRO A 254 36.06 16.69 -1.45
CA PRO A 254 34.62 16.36 -1.59
C PRO A 254 33.77 16.55 -0.32
N SER A 255 34.40 16.67 0.85
CA SER A 255 33.72 16.71 2.16
C SER A 255 33.06 18.06 2.49
N THR A 256 33.46 19.16 1.86
CA THR A 256 32.91 20.50 2.13
C THR A 256 31.57 20.75 1.45
N TRP A 257 31.25 20.03 0.38
CA TRP A 257 29.98 20.18 -0.36
C TRP A 257 28.81 19.46 0.31
N CYS A 258 29.07 18.37 1.05
CA CYS A 258 28.05 17.65 1.81
C CYS A 258 27.41 18.51 2.91
N TRP A 259 28.14 19.49 3.46
CA TRP A 259 27.61 20.43 4.45
C TRP A 259 26.62 21.45 3.86
N VAL A 260 26.82 21.88 2.61
CA VAL A 260 25.95 22.89 1.98
C VAL A 260 24.56 22.31 1.68
N SER A 261 24.49 21.03 1.30
CA SER A 261 23.23 20.29 1.15
C SER A 261 22.47 20.13 2.47
N ARG A 262 23.16 19.99 3.60
CA ARG A 262 22.55 19.91 4.94
C ARG A 262 21.86 21.20 5.36
N VAL A 263 22.35 22.36 4.94
CA VAL A 263 21.77 23.67 5.31
C VAL A 263 20.54 24.02 4.45
N LEU A 264 20.48 23.52 3.21
CA LEU A 264 19.44 23.91 2.25
C LEU A 264 18.21 22.97 2.20
N SER A 265 18.30 21.75 2.74
CA SER A 265 17.16 20.82 2.77
C SER A 265 15.96 21.29 3.60
N PRO A 266 16.12 21.88 4.82
CA PRO A 266 14.98 22.43 5.56
C PRO A 266 14.37 23.66 4.89
N LEU A 267 15.17 24.45 4.16
CA LEU A 267 14.73 25.66 3.45
C LEU A 267 13.87 25.35 2.23
N ARG A 268 14.05 24.19 1.57
CA ARG A 268 13.21 23.77 0.44
C ARG A 268 11.80 23.37 0.87
N THR A 269 11.63 22.77 2.04
CA THR A 269 10.32 22.45 2.60
C THR A 269 9.59 23.73 3.02
N LEU A 270 10.30 24.67 3.67
CA LEU A 270 9.73 25.96 4.10
C LEU A 270 9.32 26.87 2.94
N LEU A 271 10.07 26.89 1.83
CA LEU A 271 9.67 27.68 0.64
C LEU A 271 8.41 27.11 -0.04
N ARG A 272 8.18 25.78 -0.01
CA ARG A 272 6.98 25.18 -0.58
C ARG A 272 5.73 25.44 0.26
N THR A 273 5.83 25.45 1.58
CA THR A 273 4.67 25.76 2.45
C THR A 273 4.26 27.23 2.34
N LEU A 274 5.21 28.15 2.14
CA LEU A 274 4.93 29.58 1.95
C LEU A 274 4.33 29.91 0.57
N LEU A 275 4.61 29.13 -0.48
CA LEU A 275 4.04 29.32 -1.82
C LEU A 275 2.62 28.76 -1.97
N LEU A 276 2.22 27.79 -1.14
CA LEU A 276 0.85 27.22 -1.14
C LEU A 276 -0.15 28.02 -0.31
N SER A 277 0.31 28.90 0.59
CA SER A 277 -0.57 29.73 1.44
C SER A 277 -0.97 31.08 0.82
N LYS A 278 -0.54 31.39 -0.41
CA LYS A 278 -0.71 32.73 -1.02
C LYS A 278 -1.55 32.74 -2.28
N LYS A 279 -2.47 31.79 -2.41
CA LYS A 279 -3.42 31.74 -3.51
C LYS A 279 -4.79 31.37 -2.96
N ASP A 280 -5.40 32.33 -2.29
CA ASP A 280 -6.85 32.54 -2.16
C ASP A 280 -7.04 33.90 -1.46
N ASP A 281 -7.07 34.94 -2.29
CA ASP A 281 -7.86 36.18 -2.13
C ASP A 281 -8.48 36.47 -3.51
#